data_AF-A0A2N2BL44-F1
#
_entry.id   AF-A0A2N2BL44-F1
#
_cell.length_a   1.000
_cell.length_b   1.000
_cell.length_c   1.000
_cell.angle_alpha   90.00
_cell.angle_beta   90.00
_cell.angle_gamma   90.00
#
_symmetry.space_group_name_H-M   'P 1'
#
loop_
_entity.id
_entity.type
_entity.pdbx_description
1 polymer ?
#
loop_
_entity_poly.entity_id
_entity_poly.type
_entity_poly.pdbx_seq_one_letter_code
_entity_poly.pdbx_strand_id
1 'polypeptide(L)'
;MKNRIFYNRVGFSTLLNKEIHRFMKVPVQTVLAPLISNILYMAIFGGMLQTREVGIEGISYLNFLVPGLATMGAIFAAFQNPSFSIISQKFQNT
;
A
#
# COMPACT_ATOMS: atom_id res chain seq x y z
N MET A 1 3.91 -26.52 35.97
CA MET A 1 4.18 -25.29 35.19
C MET A 1 3.29 -25.29 33.96
N LYS A 2 2.17 -24.55 33.99
CA LYS A 2 1.14 -24.60 32.93
C LYS A 2 1.46 -23.52 31.90
N ASN A 3 1.92 -23.95 30.71
CA ASN A 3 2.09 -23.08 29.54
C ASN A 3 0.73 -22.45 29.20
N ARG A 4 0.47 -21.24 29.69
CA ARG A 4 -0.65 -20.43 29.22
C ARG A 4 -0.21 -19.72 27.95
N ILE A 5 -0.41 -20.37 26.81
CA ILE A 5 -0.49 -19.66 25.53
C ILE A 5 -1.74 -18.76 25.67
N PHE A 6 -1.53 -17.51 26.05
CA PHE A 6 -2.60 -16.52 26.18
C PHE A 6 -3.08 -16.13 24.79
N TYR A 7 -4.12 -16.80 24.29
CA TYR A 7 -4.94 -16.28 23.20
C TYR A 7 -5.71 -15.04 23.71
N ASN A 8 -5.05 -13.88 23.75
CA ASN A 8 -5.69 -12.61 24.08
C ASN A 8 -6.45 -12.07 22.86
N ARG A 9 -7.58 -12.71 22.53
CA ARG A 9 -8.42 -12.31 21.38
C ARG A 9 -8.91 -10.87 21.52
N VAL A 10 -9.26 -10.46 22.73
CA VAL A 10 -9.72 -9.09 23.02
C VAL A 10 -8.60 -8.08 22.78
N GLY A 11 -7.40 -8.31 23.31
CA GLY A 11 -6.24 -7.42 23.09
C GLY A 11 -5.86 -7.31 21.61
N PHE A 12 -5.87 -8.43 20.88
CA PHE A 12 -5.64 -8.43 19.44
C PHE A 12 -6.69 -7.62 18.69
N SER A 13 -7.99 -7.84 18.97
CA SER A 13 -9.07 -7.10 18.33
C SER A 13 -9.03 -5.59 18.65
N THR A 14 -8.67 -5.21 19.87
CA THR A 14 -8.52 -3.80 20.27
C THR A 14 -7.35 -3.13 19.55
N LEU A 15 -6.20 -3.81 19.45
CA LEU A 15 -5.03 -3.31 18.71
C LEU A 15 -5.32 -3.19 17.22
N LEU A 16 -6.00 -4.18 16.64
CA LEU A 16 -6.40 -4.17 15.24
C LEU A 16 -7.34 -2.99 14.94
N ASN A 17 -8.34 -2.76 15.79
CA ASN A 17 -9.25 -1.61 15.64
C ASN A 17 -8.52 -0.27 15.77
N LYS A 18 -7.56 -0.15 16.71
CA LYS A 18 -6.71 1.04 16.84
C LYS A 18 -5.91 1.31 15.56
N GLU A 19 -5.30 0.29 14.97
CA GLU A 19 -4.53 0.42 13.72
C GLU A 19 -5.40 0.79 12.52
N ILE A 20 -6.57 0.16 12.36
CA ILE A 20 -7.52 0.50 11.29
C ILE A 20 -7.94 1.97 11.42
N HIS A 21 -8.31 2.42 12.62
CA HIS A 21 -8.67 3.83 12.86
C HIS A 21 -7.50 4.79 12.60
N ARG A 22 -6.26 4.39 12.93
CA ARG A 22 -5.06 5.20 12.68
C ARG A 22 -4.82 5.36 11.17
N PHE A 23 -4.89 4.26 10.42
CA PHE A 23 -4.76 4.27 8.96
C PHE A 23 -5.84 5.10 8.28
N MET A 24 -7.11 4.96 8.72
CA MET A 24 -8.25 5.68 8.17
C MET A 24 -8.18 7.21 8.33
N LYS A 25 -7.32 7.72 9.22
CA LYS A 25 -7.11 9.17 9.40
C LYS A 25 -6.14 9.79 8.38
N VAL A 26 -5.42 8.99 7.60
CA VAL A 26 -4.42 9.51 6.66
C VAL A 26 -4.68 9.06 5.20
N PRO A 27 -5.92 9.17 4.68
CA PRO A 27 -6.24 8.70 3.33
C PRO A 27 -5.58 9.55 2.24
N VAL A 28 -5.35 10.83 2.53
CA VAL A 28 -4.77 11.81 1.61
C VAL A 28 -3.33 11.42 1.27
N GLN A 29 -2.48 11.13 2.26
CA GLN A 29 -1.07 10.81 2.01
C GLN A 29 -0.89 9.45 1.32
N THR A 30 -1.74 8.48 1.62
CA THR A 30 -1.63 7.12 1.07
C THR A 30 -2.14 7.00 -0.35
N VAL A 31 -3.00 7.93 -0.81
CA VAL A 31 -3.65 7.85 -2.13
C VAL A 31 -3.21 9.00 -3.05
N LEU A 32 -3.22 10.25 -2.60
CA LEU A 32 -2.89 11.40 -3.46
C LEU A 32 -1.42 11.44 -3.87
N ALA A 33 -0.51 11.12 -2.95
CA ALA A 33 0.93 11.11 -3.25
C ALA A 33 1.28 10.13 -4.40
N PRO A 34 0.89 8.84 -4.35
CA PRO A 34 1.13 7.92 -5.46
C PRO A 34 0.34 8.28 -6.73
N LEU A 35 -0.84 8.89 -6.62
CA LEU A 35 -1.64 9.32 -7.77
C LEU A 35 -0.90 10.34 -8.65
N ILE A 36 -0.26 11.34 -8.05
CA ILE A 36 0.51 12.34 -8.80
C ILE A 36 1.65 11.66 -9.56
N SER A 37 2.41 10.79 -8.90
CA SER A 37 3.47 10.02 -9.54
C SER A 37 2.93 9.13 -10.66
N ASN A 38 1.79 8.46 -10.46
CA ASN A 38 1.17 7.61 -11.47
C ASN A 38 0.72 8.40 -12.70
N ILE A 39 0.14 9.59 -12.51
CA ILE A 39 -0.26 10.48 -13.61
C ILE A 39 0.98 10.96 -14.39
N LEU A 40 2.05 11.34 -13.71
CA LEU A 40 3.31 11.72 -14.36
C LEU A 40 3.91 10.55 -15.15
N TYR A 41 3.90 9.35 -14.56
CA TYR A 41 4.37 8.13 -15.22
C TYR A 41 3.53 7.86 -16.48
N MET A 42 2.20 7.91 -16.38
CA MET A 42 1.30 7.77 -17.52
C MET A 42 1.52 8.84 -18.58
N ALA A 43 1.79 10.10 -18.21
CA ALA A 43 2.03 11.18 -19.16
C ALA A 43 3.32 10.98 -19.95
N ILE A 44 4.41 10.60 -19.27
CA ILE A 44 5.72 10.37 -19.90
C ILE A 44 5.69 9.10 -20.76
N PHE A 45 5.24 7.99 -20.17
CA PHE A 45 5.29 6.69 -20.83
C PHE A 45 4.12 6.45 -21.79
N GLY A 46 2.95 7.05 -21.56
CA GLY A 46 1.78 6.91 -22.41
C GLY A 46 1.96 7.52 -23.79
N GLY A 47 2.66 8.66 -23.90
CA GLY A 47 3.03 9.25 -25.19
C GLY A 47 4.21 8.53 -25.85
N MET A 48 5.19 8.07 -25.05
CA MET A 48 6.44 7.49 -25.56
C MET A 48 6.30 6.02 -26.00
N LEU A 49 5.38 5.26 -25.40
CA LEU A 49 5.20 3.82 -25.65
C LEU A 49 3.89 3.50 -26.38
N GLN A 50 3.21 4.52 -26.93
CA GLN A 50 1.94 4.35 -27.62
C GLN A 50 2.02 3.36 -28.80
N THR A 51 3.18 3.28 -29.44
CA THR A 51 3.46 2.39 -30.58
C THR A 51 4.08 1.04 -30.21
N ARG A 52 4.30 0.75 -28.91
CA ARG A 52 4.90 -0.51 -28.46
C ARG A 52 3.83 -1.44 -27.89
N GLU A 53 3.70 -2.61 -28.50
CA GLU A 53 2.88 -3.69 -27.96
C GLU A 53 3.57 -4.38 -26.78
N VAL A 54 2.80 -4.75 -25.75
CA VAL A 54 3.33 -5.36 -24.53
C VAL A 54 3.50 -6.86 -24.71
N GLY A 55 4.26 -7.33 -25.68
CA GLY A 55 4.54 -8.78 -25.89
C GLY A 55 3.30 -9.70 -26.01
N ILE A 56 2.09 -9.12 -26.00
CA ILE A 56 0.77 -9.72 -26.08
C ILE A 56 0.02 -8.85 -27.09
N GLU A 57 -0.28 -9.42 -28.24
CA GLU A 57 -0.97 -8.72 -29.33
C GLU A 57 -2.32 -8.15 -28.85
N GLY A 58 -2.61 -6.90 -29.21
CA GLY A 58 -3.91 -6.26 -28.96
C GLY A 58 -4.10 -5.60 -27.58
N ILE A 59 -3.14 -5.68 -26.65
CA ILE A 59 -3.23 -4.98 -25.35
C ILE A 59 -2.33 -3.74 -25.35
N SER A 60 -2.96 -2.57 -25.18
CA SER A 60 -2.23 -1.30 -25.02
C SER A 60 -1.39 -1.30 -23.74
N TYR A 61 -0.18 -0.74 -23.82
CA TYR A 61 0.72 -0.58 -22.68
C TYR A 61 0.09 0.16 -21.48
N LEU A 62 -0.85 1.07 -21.74
CA LEU A 62 -1.59 1.77 -20.69
C LEU A 62 -2.44 0.82 -19.83
N ASN A 63 -3.04 -0.22 -20.44
CA ASN A 63 -3.87 -1.19 -19.72
C ASN A 63 -3.06 -2.09 -18.78
N PHE A 64 -1.77 -2.29 -19.07
CA PHE A 64 -0.85 -3.00 -18.19
C PHE A 64 -0.30 -2.10 -17.08
N LEU A 65 0.01 -0.84 -17.42
CA LEU A 65 0.67 0.10 -16.52
C LEU A 65 -0.22 0.54 -15.35
N VAL A 66 -1.51 0.79 -15.59
CA VAL A 66 -2.46 1.24 -14.54
C VAL A 66 -2.54 0.24 -13.36
N PRO A 67 -2.85 -1.05 -13.57
CA PRO A 67 -2.88 -2.03 -12.48
C PRO A 67 -1.49 -2.28 -11.89
N GLY A 68 -0.42 -2.24 -12.69
CA GLY A 68 0.95 -2.38 -12.19
C GLY A 68 1.33 -1.30 -11.17
N LEU A 69 1.09 -0.04 -11.51
CA LEU A 69 1.37 1.09 -10.60
C LEU A 69 0.46 1.09 -9.37
N ALA A 70 -0.82 0.76 -9.54
CA ALA A 70 -1.77 0.69 -8.43
C ALA A 70 -1.39 -0.41 -7.43
N THR A 71 -1.04 -1.61 -7.92
CA THR A 71 -0.66 -2.74 -7.07
C THR A 71 0.69 -2.53 -6.38
N MET A 72 1.67 -1.96 -7.09
CA MET A 72 2.96 -1.59 -6.50
C MET A 72 2.77 -0.63 -5.32
N GLY A 73 2.01 0.45 -5.51
CA GLY A 73 1.70 1.40 -4.44
C GLY A 73 0.96 0.76 -3.26
N ALA A 74 -0.02 -0.10 -3.54
CA ALA A 74 -0.77 -0.83 -2.53
C ALA A 74 0.12 -1.76 -1.69
N ILE A 75 1.03 -2.51 -2.32
CA ILE A 75 1.97 -3.41 -1.64
C ILE A 75 2.92 -2.62 -0.74
N PHE A 76 3.50 -1.53 -1.26
CA PHE A 76 4.39 -0.69 -0.46
C PHE A 76 3.68 -0.08 0.75
N ALA A 77 2.47 0.46 0.57
CA ALA A 77 1.69 1.03 1.68
C ALA A 77 1.28 -0.04 2.71
N ALA A 78 0.87 -1.23 2.25
CA ALA A 78 0.51 -2.34 3.12
C ALA A 78 1.68 -2.86 3.96
N PHE A 79 2.91 -2.78 3.44
CA PHE A 79 4.12 -3.16 4.18
C PHE A 79 4.63 -2.04 5.10
N GLN A 80 4.65 -0.79 4.61
CA GLN A 80 5.25 0.34 5.32
C GLN A 80 4.43 0.75 6.55
N ASN A 81 3.10 0.78 6.46
CA ASN A 81 2.23 1.28 7.53
C ASN A 81 2.27 0.44 8.83
N PRO A 82 2.23 -0.90 8.78
CA PRO A 82 2.40 -1.75 9.96
C PRO A 82 3.84 -1.76 10.47
N SER A 83 4.83 -1.82 9.56
CA SER A 83 6.26 -1.82 9.92
C SER A 83 6.64 -0.58 10.72
N PHE A 84 6.18 0.58 10.28
CA PHE A 84 6.37 1.82 11.02
C PHE A 84 5.65 1.80 12.38
N SER A 85 4.45 1.22 12.47
CA SER A 85 3.72 1.16 13.75
C SER A 85 4.48 0.36 14.81
N ILE A 86 5.00 -0.80 14.44
CA ILE A 86 5.73 -1.68 15.36
C ILE A 86 6.99 -0.98 15.88
N ILE A 87 7.73 -0.31 14.99
CA ILE A 87 8.94 0.42 15.34
C ILE A 87 8.58 1.63 16.21
N SER A 88 7.59 2.43 15.83
CA SER A 88 7.14 3.60 16.58
C SER A 88 6.68 3.20 18.00
N GLN A 89 5.88 2.14 18.15
CA GLN A 89 5.46 1.64 19.46
C GLN A 89 6.62 1.23 20.35
N LYS A 90 7.67 0.64 19.76
CA LYS A 90 8.86 0.18 20.50
C LYS A 90 9.80 1.31 20.93
N PHE A 91 9.92 2.37 20.13
CA PHE A 91 10.94 3.40 20.32
C PHE A 91 10.39 4.77 20.74
N GLN A 92 9.11 5.06 20.47
CA GLN A 92 8.45 6.34 20.76
C GLN A 92 7.40 6.24 21.88
N ASN A 93 7.24 5.07 22.53
CA ASN A 93 6.31 4.86 23.64
C ASN A 93 4.87 5.39 23.38
N THR A 94 4.38 5.28 22.13
CA THR A 94 3.03 5.70 21.70
C THR A 94 2.28 4.54 21.03
#